data_AF-A0A382FDM0-F1
#
_entry.id   AF-A0A382FDM0-F1
#
_cell.length_a   1.000
_cell.length_b   1.000
_cell.length_c   1.000
_cell.angle_alpha   90.00
_cell.angle_beta   90.00
_cell.angle_gamma   90.00
#
_symmetry.space_group_name_H-M   'P 1'
#
loop_
_entity.id
_entity.type
_entity.pdbx_description
1 polymer ?
#
loop_
_entity_poly.entity_id
_entity_poly.type
_entity_poly.pdbx_seq_one_letter_code
_entity_poly.pdbx_strand_id
1 'polypeptide(L)'
;MDATQLSEKMRVNVYFIKEAFMFRLTLILALFFTAFPMGHAKAQENGQFASANYRLAGRFAPYKMQKLIYSTSVQPKWIEGSERFWYEWETADGRFFYLVDPIQGARTQIFDNDRIAAELTRITMDPWDGQHLPIRAIKFLDGNTLQFEVESSQDEEKEKAEAEEQIQKDEQDQEEDARKKGKVKKKVFHFEYTVSTRTLRELEDWEEPDNHPSWANVSPDGQTVIFARSHNLYMMSGESYQQILNARRGKDGEEADEADEEVEIEEIQLSDDGEEHFSYAVRDRGDTDDKRMENKDKRKR
;
A
#
# COMPACT_ATOMS: atom_id res chain seq x y z
N MET A 1 21.73 33.32 86.01
CA MET A 1 22.71 33.44 87.12
C MET A 1 23.75 32.31 87.08
N ASP A 2 24.78 32.37 86.23
CA ASP A 2 24.81 33.02 84.92
C ASP A 2 25.72 32.27 83.95
N ALA A 3 25.36 32.33 82.67
CA ALA A 3 26.00 31.54 81.63
C ALA A 3 27.18 32.29 80.99
N THR A 4 28.13 31.52 80.45
CA THR A 4 29.13 31.96 79.46
C THR A 4 30.14 33.04 79.89
N GLN A 5 30.77 32.82 81.05
CA GLN A 5 32.24 32.94 81.11
C GLN A 5 32.86 31.63 80.57
N LEU A 6 32.67 31.39 79.27
CA LEU A 6 33.09 30.17 78.56
C LEU A 6 33.04 30.41 77.05
N SER A 7 34.02 29.88 76.30
CA SER A 7 34.21 30.06 74.85
C SER A 7 34.94 31.34 74.37
N GLU A 8 35.88 31.87 75.16
CA GLU A 8 37.15 32.24 74.53
C GLU A 8 37.81 30.95 74.01
N LYS A 9 38.48 31.01 72.85
CA LYS A 9 39.15 29.90 72.14
C LYS A 9 38.22 28.78 71.62
N MET A 10 38.07 28.77 70.28
CA MET A 10 37.72 27.68 69.33
C MET A 10 36.60 28.13 68.38
N ARG A 11 36.66 27.90 67.06
CA ARG A 11 37.74 27.40 66.17
C ARG A 11 37.54 28.12 64.81
N VAL A 12 38.57 28.76 64.27
CA VAL A 12 39.44 28.21 63.20
C VAL A 12 38.69 27.89 61.89
N ASN A 13 38.96 28.71 60.86
CA ASN A 13 38.68 28.51 59.43
C ASN A 13 37.21 28.40 58.99
N VAL A 14 37.06 28.43 57.65
CA VAL A 14 35.86 28.21 56.81
C VAL A 14 34.66 29.15 57.09
N TYR A 15 34.10 29.88 56.11
CA TYR A 15 34.22 29.76 54.64
C TYR A 15 34.60 31.09 53.96
N PHE A 16 35.82 31.12 53.41
CA PHE A 16 35.98 31.59 52.04
C PHE A 16 35.32 30.55 51.10
N ILE A 17 34.88 30.94 49.90
CA ILE A 17 34.29 30.09 48.84
C ILE A 17 32.75 29.87 48.94
N LYS A 18 32.05 30.13 47.81
CA LYS A 18 30.62 29.86 47.46
C LYS A 18 29.55 30.73 48.14
N GLU A 19 28.39 31.01 47.55
CA GLU A 19 27.84 30.88 46.17
C GLU A 19 26.90 32.13 46.01
N ALA A 20 26.86 32.88 44.90
CA ALA A 20 26.32 32.57 43.57
C ALA A 20 24.82 32.20 43.56
N PHE A 21 24.12 32.62 42.48
CA PHE A 21 22.83 32.10 41.98
C PHE A 21 21.49 32.65 42.56
N MET A 22 20.60 33.13 41.65
CA MET A 22 19.19 33.58 41.84
C MET A 22 18.94 34.78 42.80
N PHE A 23 17.99 35.71 42.62
CA PHE A 23 16.88 35.99 41.67
C PHE A 23 17.12 37.38 41.01
N ARG A 24 16.72 37.79 39.78
CA ARG A 24 15.59 37.56 38.85
C ARG A 24 14.21 38.09 39.30
N LEU A 25 13.60 38.99 38.48
CA LEU A 25 12.26 39.60 38.61
C LEU A 25 12.11 40.50 39.87
N THR A 26 11.60 41.74 39.84
CA THR A 26 11.00 42.60 38.79
C THR A 26 11.64 44.03 38.90
N LEU A 27 11.23 45.15 38.27
CA LEU A 27 10.03 45.51 37.49
C LEU A 27 10.38 46.52 36.36
N ILE A 28 9.50 47.47 36.06
CA ILE A 28 9.38 48.30 34.85
C ILE A 28 9.00 49.76 35.27
N LEU A 29 9.16 50.72 34.35
CA LEU A 29 8.35 51.97 34.22
C LEU A 29 8.95 53.34 34.65
N ALA A 30 10.14 53.72 34.16
CA ALA A 30 10.59 55.13 34.24
C ALA A 30 11.59 55.61 33.15
N LEU A 31 11.77 54.88 32.04
CA LEU A 31 12.86 55.17 31.08
C LEU A 31 12.37 55.05 29.63
N PHE A 32 11.54 56.01 29.21
CA PHE A 32 10.77 55.93 27.97
C PHE A 32 10.66 57.26 27.19
N PHE A 33 11.71 58.09 27.16
CA PHE A 33 11.81 59.19 26.18
C PHE A 33 13.25 59.69 25.95
N THR A 34 14.01 59.01 25.09
CA THR A 34 15.11 59.58 24.27
C THR A 34 15.67 58.51 23.32
N ALA A 35 16.21 58.94 22.17
CA ALA A 35 17.03 58.12 21.27
C ALA A 35 16.46 56.73 20.87
N PHE A 36 15.26 56.70 20.29
CA PHE A 36 15.01 55.73 19.21
C PHE A 36 15.71 56.27 17.97
N PRO A 37 16.82 55.68 17.49
CA PRO A 37 17.31 56.00 16.16
C PRO A 37 16.21 55.60 15.17
N MET A 38 15.79 56.52 14.30
CA MET A 38 14.85 56.23 13.22
C MET A 38 15.58 55.43 12.13
N GLY A 39 15.97 54.21 12.48
CA GLY A 39 16.46 53.22 11.53
C GLY A 39 15.34 52.98 10.54
N HIS A 40 15.48 53.53 9.33
CA HIS A 40 14.60 53.19 8.23
C HIS A 40 14.71 51.69 8.01
N ALA A 41 13.73 50.95 8.54
CA ALA A 41 13.38 49.65 8.01
C ALA A 41 13.10 49.89 6.53
N LYS A 42 14.08 49.58 5.69
CA LYS A 42 13.80 49.30 4.28
C LYS A 42 12.91 48.07 4.31
N ALA A 43 11.60 48.30 4.36
CA ALA A 43 10.63 47.35 3.87
C ALA A 43 11.20 46.88 2.53
N GLN A 44 11.55 45.60 2.44
CA GLN A 44 12.19 45.07 1.24
C GLN A 44 11.10 44.95 0.19
N GLU A 45 10.82 46.08 -0.45
CA GLU A 45 9.97 46.20 -1.62
C GLU A 45 10.62 45.37 -2.72
N ASN A 46 10.24 44.09 -2.75
CA ASN A 46 10.54 43.16 -3.82
C ASN A 46 9.69 43.56 -5.06
N GLY A 47 9.86 44.81 -5.51
CA GLY A 47 9.24 45.43 -6.68
C GLY A 47 9.87 44.96 -8.00
N GLN A 48 10.80 44.01 -7.94
CA GLN A 48 10.98 43.08 -9.04
C GLN A 48 9.89 42.01 -8.90
N PHE A 49 8.97 41.96 -9.88
CA PHE A 49 8.14 40.77 -10.08
C PHE A 49 9.09 39.57 -10.18
N ALA A 50 9.07 38.70 -9.17
CA ALA A 50 9.87 37.49 -9.16
C ALA A 50 9.37 36.60 -10.30
N SER A 51 10.02 36.68 -11.46
CA SER A 51 9.56 36.09 -12.71
C SER A 51 9.27 34.61 -12.48
N ALA A 52 8.00 34.24 -12.65
CA ALA A 52 7.48 32.97 -12.14
C ALA A 52 8.38 31.82 -12.58
N ASN A 53 9.03 31.16 -11.61
CA ASN A 53 10.07 30.18 -11.90
C ASN A 53 9.42 28.84 -12.25
N TYR A 54 8.80 28.77 -13.43
CA TYR A 54 8.11 27.59 -13.95
C TYR A 54 9.04 26.36 -14.03
N ARG A 55 10.36 26.56 -14.17
CA ARG A 55 11.36 25.48 -14.10
C ARG A 55 11.48 24.89 -12.70
N LEU A 56 11.42 25.71 -11.65
CA LEU A 56 11.42 25.26 -10.25
C LEU A 56 10.06 24.67 -9.87
N ALA A 57 8.95 25.34 -10.20
CA ALA A 57 7.60 24.81 -9.98
C ALA A 57 7.41 23.46 -10.70
N GLY A 58 7.94 23.31 -11.91
CA GLY A 58 7.96 22.06 -12.67
C GLY A 58 8.83 20.94 -12.09
N ARG A 59 9.59 21.17 -11.00
CA ARG A 59 10.18 20.09 -10.16
C ARG A 59 9.18 19.60 -9.11
N PHE A 60 8.37 20.51 -8.57
CA PHE A 60 7.32 20.26 -7.58
C PHE A 60 5.93 20.05 -8.22
N ALA A 61 5.89 19.62 -9.49
CA ALA A 61 4.64 19.19 -10.10
C ALA A 61 4.14 17.90 -9.39
N PRO A 62 2.82 17.70 -9.17
CA PRO A 62 2.31 16.62 -8.34
C PRO A 62 2.83 15.23 -8.70
N TYR A 63 2.86 14.89 -9.99
CA TYR A 63 3.37 13.62 -10.53
C TYR A 63 4.89 13.39 -10.35
N LYS A 64 5.64 14.42 -9.92
CA LYS A 64 7.05 14.30 -9.49
C LYS A 64 7.17 14.28 -7.98
N MET A 65 6.35 15.06 -7.26
CA MET A 65 6.28 14.99 -5.80
C MET A 65 5.84 13.61 -5.31
N GLN A 66 4.94 12.94 -6.03
CA GLN A 66 4.54 11.55 -5.75
C GLN A 66 5.70 10.53 -5.81
N LYS A 67 6.84 10.88 -6.44
CA LYS A 67 8.07 10.07 -6.44
C LYS A 67 9.09 10.48 -5.37
N LEU A 68 8.71 11.42 -4.50
CA LEU A 68 9.53 12.02 -3.43
C LEU A 68 8.79 12.04 -2.07
N ILE A 69 7.55 11.53 -2.04
CA ILE A 69 6.68 11.42 -0.87
C ILE A 69 6.49 9.93 -0.64
N TYR A 70 7.07 9.43 0.45
CA TYR A 70 6.93 8.06 0.91
C TYR A 70 5.66 7.89 1.76
N SER A 71 5.55 6.84 2.59
CA SER A 71 4.37 6.61 3.43
C SER A 71 4.07 7.78 4.37
N THR A 72 2.88 8.37 4.22
CA THR A 72 2.36 9.45 5.08
C THR A 72 1.29 8.97 6.07
N SER A 73 0.73 7.78 5.86
CA SER A 73 -0.35 7.18 6.63
C SER A 73 -0.18 5.67 6.71
N VAL A 74 -0.49 5.08 7.87
CA VAL A 74 -0.52 3.62 8.04
C VAL A 74 -1.82 3.06 7.48
N GLN A 75 -1.74 2.09 6.58
CA GLN A 75 -2.89 1.28 6.15
C GLN A 75 -2.78 -0.12 6.78
N PRO A 76 -3.50 -0.39 7.90
CA PRO A 76 -3.42 -1.68 8.57
C PRO A 76 -4.14 -2.77 7.77
N LYS A 77 -3.48 -3.92 7.61
CA LYS A 77 -4.03 -5.15 7.04
C LYS A 77 -4.11 -6.19 8.15
N TRP A 78 -5.32 -6.50 8.59
CA TRP A 78 -5.56 -7.49 9.66
C TRP A 78 -5.23 -8.91 9.20
N ILE A 79 -4.78 -9.73 10.14
CA ILE A 79 -4.51 -11.16 9.91
C ILE A 79 -5.77 -11.92 10.35
N GLU A 80 -6.30 -12.76 9.45
CA GLU A 80 -7.51 -13.53 9.72
C GLU A 80 -7.34 -14.46 10.94
N GLY A 81 -8.39 -14.60 11.75
CA GLY A 81 -8.34 -15.34 13.01
C GLY A 81 -7.47 -14.71 14.10
N SER A 82 -7.00 -13.46 13.95
CA SER A 82 -6.11 -12.79 14.89
C SER A 82 -6.47 -11.32 15.16
N GLU A 83 -6.13 -10.83 16.35
CA GLU A 83 -6.11 -9.38 16.65
C GLU A 83 -4.82 -8.69 16.13
N ARG A 84 -3.96 -9.41 15.42
CA ARG A 84 -2.75 -8.84 14.81
C ARG A 84 -3.05 -8.22 13.46
N PHE A 85 -2.30 -7.18 13.13
CA PHE A 85 -2.29 -6.58 11.80
C PHE A 85 -0.86 -6.29 11.35
N TRP A 86 -0.65 -6.21 10.04
CA TRP A 86 0.59 -5.75 9.46
C TRP A 86 0.38 -4.46 8.66
N TYR A 87 1.47 -3.76 8.36
CA TYR A 87 1.46 -2.64 7.41
C TYR A 87 2.80 -2.49 6.70
N GLU A 88 2.72 -1.88 5.52
CA GLU A 88 3.87 -1.46 4.72
C GLU A 88 4.22 0.01 5.05
N TRP A 89 5.50 0.32 5.09
CA TRP A 89 6.01 1.66 5.35
C TRP A 89 7.28 1.93 4.54
N GLU A 90 7.20 2.88 3.60
CA GLU A 90 8.33 3.29 2.76
C GLU A 90 9.01 4.54 3.37
N THR A 91 10.33 4.63 3.26
CA THR A 91 11.14 5.80 3.60
C THR A 91 12.24 6.02 2.56
N ALA A 92 13.06 7.05 2.73
CA ALA A 92 14.27 7.26 1.94
C ALA A 92 15.32 6.13 2.07
N ASP A 93 15.19 5.27 3.09
CA ASP A 93 16.06 4.13 3.36
C ASP A 93 15.52 2.81 2.78
N GLY A 94 14.33 2.84 2.13
CA GLY A 94 13.71 1.69 1.48
C GLY A 94 12.31 1.34 2.01
N ARG A 95 11.85 0.14 1.67
CA ARG A 95 10.55 -0.40 2.08
C ARG A 95 10.66 -1.32 3.30
N PHE A 96 9.84 -1.05 4.31
CA PHE A 96 9.76 -1.80 5.56
C PHE A 96 8.37 -2.40 5.74
N PHE A 97 8.32 -3.61 6.28
CA PHE A 97 7.08 -4.32 6.57
C PHE A 97 7.02 -4.63 8.07
N TYR A 98 5.97 -4.16 8.74
CA TYR A 98 5.82 -4.26 10.19
C TYR A 98 4.62 -5.12 10.58
N LEU A 99 4.82 -6.00 11.55
CA LEU A 99 3.78 -6.74 12.25
C LEU A 99 3.50 -6.05 13.58
N VAL A 100 2.22 -5.90 13.94
CA VAL A 100 1.76 -5.28 15.18
C VAL A 100 0.86 -6.24 15.96
N ASP A 101 1.16 -6.37 17.24
CA ASP A 101 0.30 -6.98 18.24
C ASP A 101 -0.26 -5.85 19.13
N PRO A 102 -1.51 -5.40 18.90
CA PRO A 102 -2.08 -4.26 19.62
C PRO A 102 -2.40 -4.58 21.08
N ILE A 103 -2.63 -5.85 21.42
CA ILE A 103 -2.84 -6.30 22.81
C ILE A 103 -1.55 -6.13 23.62
N GLN A 104 -0.41 -6.54 23.04
CA GLN A 104 0.90 -6.43 23.66
C GLN A 104 1.55 -5.05 23.49
N GLY A 105 0.96 -4.16 22.67
CA GLY A 105 1.55 -2.88 22.29
C GLY A 105 2.86 -3.02 21.50
N ALA A 106 3.10 -4.18 20.89
CA ALA A 106 4.37 -4.56 20.29
C ALA A 106 4.36 -4.36 18.78
N ARG A 107 5.46 -3.87 18.21
CA ARG A 107 5.71 -3.81 16.77
C ARG A 107 7.07 -4.44 16.45
N THR A 108 7.09 -5.38 15.52
CA THR A 108 8.29 -6.01 14.99
C THR A 108 8.38 -5.82 13.48
N GLN A 109 9.58 -5.89 12.92
CA GLN A 109 9.77 -5.95 11.47
C GLN A 109 9.60 -7.40 11.01
N ILE A 110 8.86 -7.62 9.94
CA ILE A 110 8.53 -8.95 9.40
C ILE A 110 9.76 -9.58 8.75
N PHE A 111 10.44 -8.81 7.90
CA PHE A 111 11.63 -9.25 7.18
C PHE A 111 12.89 -8.66 7.79
N ASP A 112 13.97 -9.43 7.68
CA ASP A 112 15.34 -8.98 7.84
C ASP A 112 15.83 -8.55 6.46
N ASN A 113 15.76 -7.25 6.16
CA ASN A 113 15.74 -6.73 4.77
C ASN A 113 16.96 -7.17 3.93
N ASP A 114 18.18 -7.08 4.50
CA ASP A 114 19.39 -7.51 3.79
C ASP A 114 19.44 -9.03 3.58
N ARG A 115 18.95 -9.80 4.56
CA ARG A 115 18.89 -11.25 4.49
C ARG A 115 17.85 -11.74 3.48
N ILE A 116 16.66 -11.14 3.43
CA ILE A 116 15.63 -11.52 2.45
C ILE A 116 16.06 -11.13 1.02
N ALA A 117 16.72 -9.97 0.84
CA ALA A 117 17.31 -9.59 -0.45
C ALA A 117 18.35 -10.61 -0.94
N ALA A 118 19.23 -11.09 -0.05
CA ALA A 118 20.24 -12.09 -0.38
C ALA A 118 19.61 -13.46 -0.74
N GLU A 119 18.59 -13.93 -0.01
CA GLU A 119 17.88 -15.17 -0.32
C GLU A 119 17.07 -15.07 -1.63
N LEU A 120 16.38 -13.95 -1.86
CA LEU A 120 15.68 -13.70 -3.13
C LEU A 120 16.66 -13.63 -4.31
N THR A 121 17.82 -13.00 -4.14
CA THR A 121 18.88 -12.96 -5.17
C THR A 121 19.42 -14.36 -5.47
N ARG A 122 19.60 -15.20 -4.44
CA ARG A 122 20.05 -16.59 -4.58
C ARG A 122 19.07 -17.46 -5.38
N ILE A 123 17.77 -17.18 -5.27
CA ILE A 123 16.70 -17.97 -5.90
C ILE A 123 16.34 -17.44 -7.29
N THR A 124 15.90 -16.18 -7.37
CA THR A 124 15.42 -15.56 -8.62
C THR A 124 16.55 -15.25 -9.62
N MET A 125 17.80 -15.30 -9.17
CA MET A 125 19.02 -14.91 -9.89
C MET A 125 19.09 -13.42 -10.30
N ASP A 126 18.12 -12.60 -9.88
CA ASP A 126 18.11 -11.15 -10.05
C ASP A 126 18.82 -10.44 -8.89
N PRO A 127 19.54 -9.33 -9.13
CA PRO A 127 20.30 -8.63 -8.09
C PRO A 127 19.39 -7.70 -7.24
N TRP A 128 18.94 -8.18 -6.09
CA TRP A 128 18.12 -7.40 -5.15
C TRP A 128 18.94 -6.80 -4.00
N ASP A 129 18.50 -5.64 -3.50
CA ASP A 129 19.03 -5.01 -2.30
C ASP A 129 17.96 -4.85 -1.20
N GLY A 130 18.39 -4.63 0.05
CA GLY A 130 17.50 -4.53 1.20
C GLY A 130 16.61 -3.28 1.24
N GLN A 131 16.84 -2.29 0.37
CA GLN A 131 16.03 -1.06 0.29
C GLN A 131 14.90 -1.24 -0.75
N HIS A 132 15.20 -1.88 -1.87
CA HIS A 132 14.33 -2.04 -3.04
C HIS A 132 13.75 -3.46 -3.17
N LEU A 133 13.19 -3.99 -2.07
CA LEU A 133 12.60 -5.33 -2.05
C LEU A 133 11.40 -5.44 -3.03
N PRO A 134 11.41 -6.40 -3.99
CA PRO A 134 10.38 -6.55 -5.02
C PRO A 134 9.09 -7.24 -4.52
N ILE A 135 8.92 -7.34 -3.20
CA ILE A 135 7.87 -8.10 -2.52
C ILE A 135 6.48 -7.49 -2.79
N ARG A 136 5.53 -8.33 -3.23
CA ARG A 136 4.13 -7.99 -3.52
C ARG A 136 3.16 -9.04 -2.95
N ALA A 137 1.86 -8.76 -3.06
CA ALA A 137 0.77 -9.68 -2.75
C ALA A 137 0.83 -10.39 -1.38
N ILE A 138 1.47 -9.78 -0.38
CA ILE A 138 1.65 -10.41 0.93
C ILE A 138 0.29 -10.82 1.53
N LYS A 139 0.12 -12.13 1.75
CA LYS A 139 -1.03 -12.76 2.41
C LYS A 139 -0.52 -13.55 3.61
N PHE A 140 -1.10 -13.35 4.79
CA PHE A 140 -0.80 -14.20 5.93
C PHE A 140 -1.69 -15.45 5.89
N LEU A 141 -1.10 -16.63 6.11
CA LEU A 141 -1.83 -17.89 6.29
C LEU A 141 -2.22 -18.10 7.75
N ASP A 142 -1.35 -17.68 8.66
CA ASP A 142 -1.53 -17.75 10.11
C ASP A 142 -0.79 -16.57 10.78
N GLY A 143 -0.77 -16.50 12.11
CA GLY A 143 -0.11 -15.41 12.87
C GLY A 143 1.43 -15.39 12.84
N ASN A 144 2.07 -16.25 12.03
CA ASN A 144 3.51 -16.49 11.92
C ASN A 144 3.98 -16.84 10.50
N THR A 145 3.12 -17.41 9.65
CA THR A 145 3.44 -17.81 8.26
C THR A 145 2.74 -16.90 7.25
N LEU A 146 3.48 -16.42 6.27
CA LEU A 146 2.97 -15.59 5.17
C LEU A 146 3.44 -16.11 3.82
N GLN A 147 2.68 -15.78 2.78
CA GLN A 147 3.01 -15.96 1.38
C GLN A 147 3.16 -14.60 0.69
N PHE A 148 4.01 -14.52 -0.33
CA PHE A 148 4.20 -13.31 -1.14
C PHE A 148 4.74 -13.63 -2.54
N GLU A 149 4.65 -12.63 -3.42
CA GLU A 149 5.09 -12.69 -4.81
C GLU A 149 6.33 -11.81 -5.06
N VAL A 150 7.16 -12.22 -6.03
CA VAL A 150 8.26 -11.42 -6.56
C VAL A 150 8.25 -11.48 -8.10
N GLU A 151 8.12 -10.32 -8.73
CA GLU A 151 8.28 -10.18 -10.19
C GLU A 151 9.79 -10.16 -10.54
N SER A 152 10.23 -11.10 -11.37
CA SER A 152 11.61 -11.19 -11.87
C SER A 152 11.88 -10.28 -13.07
N SER A 153 13.15 -10.03 -13.40
CA SER A 153 13.51 -9.41 -14.68
C SER A 153 13.28 -10.35 -15.88
N GLN A 154 13.19 -11.66 -15.64
CA GLN A 154 12.96 -12.69 -16.65
C GLN A 154 11.50 -12.67 -17.14
N ASP A 155 11.28 -12.75 -18.46
CA ASP A 155 9.93 -12.92 -19.04
C ASP A 155 9.49 -14.39 -18.99
N GLU A 156 8.18 -14.63 -18.92
CA GLU A 156 7.59 -15.97 -18.79
C GLU A 156 7.76 -16.82 -20.07
N GLU A 157 7.96 -18.13 -19.91
CA GLU A 157 8.26 -19.03 -21.04
C GLU A 157 7.06 -19.31 -21.96
N LYS A 158 5.83 -19.37 -21.40
CA LYS A 158 4.59 -19.49 -22.20
C LYS A 158 4.42 -18.28 -23.13
N GLU A 159 4.43 -17.08 -22.56
CA GLU A 159 4.20 -15.85 -23.34
C GLU A 159 5.35 -15.51 -24.30
N LYS A 160 6.57 -16.03 -24.09
CA LYS A 160 7.61 -15.99 -25.13
C LYS A 160 7.21 -16.77 -26.37
N ALA A 161 6.70 -18.00 -26.21
CA ALA A 161 6.25 -18.81 -27.33
C ALA A 161 5.05 -18.18 -28.05
N GLU A 162 4.08 -17.66 -27.30
CA GLU A 162 2.90 -16.98 -27.87
C GLU A 162 3.27 -15.67 -28.57
N ALA A 163 4.20 -14.87 -28.02
CA ALA A 163 4.70 -13.66 -28.67
C ALA A 163 5.52 -13.98 -29.93
N GLU A 164 6.34 -15.05 -29.92
CA GLU A 164 7.05 -15.53 -31.11
C GLU A 164 6.09 -16.05 -32.19
N GLU A 165 4.94 -16.64 -31.82
CA GLU A 165 3.90 -17.05 -32.77
C GLU A 165 3.08 -15.86 -33.31
N GLN A 166 2.76 -14.86 -32.47
CA GLN A 166 2.10 -13.62 -32.91
C GLN A 166 2.97 -12.83 -33.88
N ILE A 167 4.28 -12.71 -33.62
CA ILE A 167 5.24 -12.06 -34.55
C ILE A 167 5.25 -12.75 -35.92
N GLN A 168 5.05 -14.07 -35.98
CA GLN A 168 4.97 -14.82 -37.25
C GLN A 168 3.62 -14.65 -37.99
N LYS A 169 2.55 -14.27 -37.28
CA LYS A 169 1.24 -13.94 -37.88
C LYS A 169 1.20 -12.49 -38.38
N ASP A 170 1.76 -11.55 -37.62
CA ASP A 170 1.85 -10.13 -37.97
C ASP A 170 2.64 -9.85 -39.27
N GLU A 171 3.49 -10.78 -39.75
CA GLU A 171 4.17 -10.64 -41.04
C GLU A 171 3.26 -10.86 -42.27
N GLN A 172 2.01 -11.32 -42.11
CA GLN A 172 1.07 -11.51 -43.22
C GLN A 172 0.08 -10.36 -43.43
N ASP A 173 -0.42 -9.72 -42.37
CA ASP A 173 -1.46 -8.68 -42.46
C ASP A 173 -0.91 -7.25 -42.32
N GLN A 174 -0.60 -6.64 -43.46
CA GLN A 174 -0.26 -5.21 -43.53
C GLN A 174 -1.53 -4.34 -43.56
N GLU A 175 -1.96 -3.80 -42.41
CA GLU A 175 -2.24 -2.34 -42.20
C GLU A 175 -2.88 -2.01 -40.81
N GLU A 176 -2.42 -0.90 -40.21
CA GLU A 176 -3.09 -0.05 -39.18
C GLU A 176 -3.54 -0.56 -37.76
N ASP A 177 -2.68 -1.20 -36.94
CA ASP A 177 -2.57 -0.82 -35.48
C ASP A 177 -1.20 -1.14 -34.82
N ALA A 178 -0.14 -0.49 -35.29
CA ALA A 178 1.23 -0.68 -34.80
C ALA A 178 1.52 -0.10 -33.39
N ARG A 179 0.57 -0.17 -32.43
CA ARG A 179 0.72 0.36 -31.07
C ARG A 179 0.42 -0.60 -29.92
N LYS A 180 -0.08 -1.80 -30.18
CA LYS A 180 -0.20 -2.89 -29.18
C LYS A 180 0.91 -3.93 -29.32
N LYS A 181 2.16 -3.52 -29.10
CA LYS A 181 3.18 -4.54 -28.73
C LYS A 181 2.80 -5.12 -27.38
N GLY A 182 2.42 -6.39 -27.36
CA GLY A 182 2.21 -7.14 -26.12
C GLY A 182 3.44 -6.99 -25.22
N LYS A 183 3.22 -6.61 -23.96
CA LYS A 183 4.27 -6.69 -22.95
C LYS A 183 4.24 -8.11 -22.41
N VAL A 184 5.19 -8.94 -22.85
CA VAL A 184 5.42 -10.27 -22.29
C VAL A 184 5.45 -10.15 -20.76
N LYS A 185 4.58 -10.90 -20.07
CA LYS A 185 4.51 -10.96 -18.61
C LYS A 185 5.87 -11.39 -18.07
N LYS A 186 6.21 -10.84 -16.91
CA LYS A 186 7.41 -11.22 -16.17
C LYS A 186 7.12 -12.42 -15.30
N LYS A 187 8.09 -13.35 -15.23
CA LYS A 187 8.00 -14.52 -14.38
C LYS A 187 7.81 -14.07 -12.93
N VAL A 188 6.70 -14.48 -12.33
CA VAL A 188 6.44 -14.32 -10.90
C VAL A 188 7.00 -15.54 -10.17
N PHE A 189 7.65 -15.30 -9.05
CA PHE A 189 8.08 -16.32 -8.11
C PHE A 189 7.23 -16.23 -6.84
N HIS A 190 6.70 -17.37 -6.40
CA HIS A 190 5.84 -17.48 -5.23
C HIS A 190 6.63 -18.02 -4.03
N PHE A 191 6.50 -17.34 -2.90
CA PHE A 191 7.31 -17.59 -1.71
C PHE A 191 6.46 -17.74 -0.47
N GLU A 192 6.84 -18.68 0.39
CA GLU A 192 6.39 -18.79 1.77
C GLU A 192 7.52 -18.36 2.72
N TYR A 193 7.18 -17.58 3.74
CA TYR A 193 8.13 -17.12 4.75
C TYR A 193 7.57 -17.26 6.16
N THR A 194 8.39 -17.84 7.03
CA THR A 194 8.07 -18.07 8.44
C THR A 194 8.74 -17.00 9.30
N VAL A 195 7.94 -16.13 9.93
CA VAL A 195 8.42 -14.91 10.61
C VAL A 195 9.31 -15.23 11.83
N SER A 196 8.98 -16.27 12.60
CA SER A 196 9.75 -16.64 13.80
C SER A 196 11.14 -17.20 13.51
N THR A 197 11.29 -18.05 12.49
CA THR A 197 12.56 -18.67 12.08
C THR A 197 13.33 -17.86 11.04
N ARG A 198 12.65 -16.90 10.39
CA ARG A 198 13.14 -16.14 9.21
C ARG A 198 13.61 -17.06 8.08
N THR A 199 12.84 -18.12 7.82
CA THR A 199 13.08 -19.08 6.74
C THR A 199 12.22 -18.75 5.52
N LEU A 200 12.84 -18.71 4.34
CA LEU A 200 12.19 -18.55 3.05
C LEU A 200 12.11 -19.91 2.33
N ARG A 201 10.95 -20.21 1.74
CA ARG A 201 10.69 -21.38 0.90
C ARG A 201 10.08 -20.91 -0.42
N GLU A 202 10.65 -21.36 -1.53
CA GLU A 202 10.03 -21.22 -2.86
C GLU A 202 8.89 -22.23 -3.00
N LEU A 203 7.82 -21.84 -3.68
CA LEU A 203 6.68 -22.69 -4.00
C LEU A 203 6.69 -22.93 -5.52
N GLU A 204 7.39 -24.00 -5.94
CA GLU A 204 7.46 -24.42 -7.35
C GLU A 204 6.07 -24.83 -7.87
N ASP A 205 5.35 -25.66 -7.09
CA ASP A 205 3.96 -26.04 -7.33
C ASP A 205 3.00 -25.01 -6.70
N TRP A 206 2.94 -23.80 -7.25
CA TRP A 206 1.97 -22.77 -6.82
C TRP A 206 0.62 -22.97 -7.53
N GLU A 207 -0.42 -23.27 -6.76
CA GLU A 207 -1.81 -23.11 -7.21
C GLU A 207 -2.25 -21.65 -7.00
N GLU A 208 -2.70 -21.00 -8.08
CA GLU A 208 -3.22 -19.64 -7.97
C GLU A 208 -4.47 -19.57 -7.07
N PRO A 209 -4.60 -18.56 -6.19
CA PRO A 209 -5.80 -18.37 -5.39
C PRO A 209 -7.03 -18.23 -6.28
N ASP A 210 -8.18 -18.78 -5.85
CA ASP A 210 -9.41 -18.79 -6.64
C ASP A 210 -9.72 -17.40 -7.21
N ASN A 211 -9.87 -17.34 -8.54
CA ASN A 211 -10.03 -16.10 -9.32
C ASN A 211 -11.44 -15.51 -9.11
N HIS A 212 -11.64 -14.87 -7.95
CA HIS A 212 -12.89 -14.26 -7.53
C HIS A 212 -13.38 -13.21 -8.54
N PRO A 213 -14.52 -13.44 -9.24
CA PRO A 213 -15.00 -12.49 -10.24
C PRO A 213 -15.38 -11.15 -9.61
N SER A 214 -15.06 -10.05 -10.32
CA SER A 214 -15.20 -8.68 -9.80
C SER A 214 -16.65 -8.24 -9.51
N TRP A 215 -17.64 -8.98 -10.04
CA TRP A 215 -19.07 -8.78 -9.80
C TRP A 215 -19.55 -9.31 -8.43
N ALA A 216 -18.80 -10.22 -7.79
CA ALA A 216 -19.26 -10.97 -6.62
C ALA A 216 -19.01 -10.23 -5.30
N ASN A 217 -20.08 -9.68 -4.70
CA ASN A 217 -20.02 -9.13 -3.34
C ASN A 217 -20.37 -10.26 -2.33
N VAL A 218 -19.36 -10.99 -1.86
CA VAL A 218 -19.49 -12.12 -0.92
C VAL A 218 -19.74 -11.63 0.51
N SER A 219 -20.62 -12.30 1.26
CA SER A 219 -20.89 -12.02 2.67
C SER A 219 -19.71 -12.39 3.60
N PRO A 220 -19.56 -11.76 4.78
CA PRO A 220 -18.45 -12.04 5.69
C PRO A 220 -18.40 -13.47 6.28
N ASP A 221 -19.48 -14.24 6.13
CA ASP A 221 -19.60 -15.65 6.51
C ASP A 221 -19.51 -16.62 5.30
N GLY A 222 -19.32 -16.08 4.08
CA GLY A 222 -19.23 -16.84 2.83
C GLY A 222 -20.55 -17.46 2.35
N GLN A 223 -21.67 -17.31 3.06
CA GLN A 223 -22.91 -18.04 2.77
C GLN A 223 -23.78 -17.43 1.67
N THR A 224 -23.62 -16.14 1.38
CA THR A 224 -24.42 -15.38 0.42
C THR A 224 -23.53 -14.55 -0.47
N VAL A 225 -23.81 -14.51 -1.77
CA VAL A 225 -23.17 -13.58 -2.72
C VAL A 225 -24.22 -12.72 -3.37
N ILE A 226 -24.02 -11.40 -3.33
CA ILE A 226 -24.91 -10.39 -3.91
C ILE A 226 -24.23 -9.78 -5.15
N PHE A 227 -25.02 -9.65 -6.22
CA PHE A 227 -24.58 -9.09 -7.49
C PHE A 227 -25.76 -8.40 -8.18
N ALA A 228 -25.48 -7.64 -9.23
CA ALA A 228 -26.50 -7.04 -10.07
C ALA A 228 -26.56 -7.73 -11.43
N ARG A 229 -27.76 -7.88 -11.99
CA ARG A 229 -28.02 -8.47 -13.31
C ARG A 229 -29.20 -7.75 -13.95
N SER A 230 -29.11 -7.39 -15.23
CA SER A 230 -30.20 -6.72 -15.97
C SER A 230 -30.84 -5.54 -15.20
N HIS A 231 -29.99 -4.73 -14.56
CA HIS A 231 -30.26 -3.57 -13.66
C HIS A 231 -30.78 -3.86 -12.24
N ASN A 232 -31.19 -5.10 -11.92
CA ASN A 232 -31.73 -5.47 -10.61
C ASN A 232 -30.70 -6.22 -9.72
N LEU A 233 -30.97 -6.28 -8.41
CA LEU A 233 -30.20 -7.08 -7.46
C LEU A 233 -30.62 -8.54 -7.49
N TYR A 234 -29.63 -9.42 -7.39
CA TYR A 234 -29.76 -10.87 -7.26
C TYR A 234 -28.85 -11.39 -6.15
N MET A 235 -29.18 -12.55 -5.61
CA MET A 235 -28.31 -13.31 -4.71
C MET A 235 -28.21 -14.78 -5.13
N MET A 236 -27.08 -15.39 -4.77
CA MET A 236 -26.85 -16.83 -4.88
C MET A 236 -26.26 -17.38 -3.57
N SER A 237 -26.30 -18.70 -3.41
CA SER A 237 -25.68 -19.37 -2.26
C SER A 237 -24.14 -19.40 -2.36
N GLY A 238 -23.47 -19.51 -1.22
CA GLY A 238 -22.02 -19.77 -1.18
C GLY A 238 -21.60 -21.07 -1.87
N GLU A 239 -22.46 -22.10 -1.88
CA GLU A 239 -22.20 -23.37 -2.59
C GLU A 239 -22.25 -23.18 -4.12
N SER A 240 -23.22 -22.42 -4.61
CA SER A 240 -23.32 -22.02 -6.03
C SER A 240 -22.11 -21.18 -6.46
N TYR A 241 -21.66 -20.26 -5.60
CA TYR A 241 -20.47 -19.47 -5.86
C TYR A 241 -19.18 -20.30 -5.85
N GLN A 242 -19.08 -21.32 -4.98
CA GLN A 242 -17.98 -22.27 -5.02
C GLN A 242 -17.95 -23.08 -6.32
N GLN A 243 -19.10 -23.41 -6.93
CA GLN A 243 -19.12 -24.04 -8.27
C GLN A 243 -18.50 -23.13 -9.33
N ILE A 244 -18.84 -21.82 -9.32
CA ILE A 244 -18.21 -20.81 -10.19
C ILE A 244 -16.70 -20.73 -9.96
N LEU A 245 -16.22 -20.65 -8.71
CA LEU A 245 -14.78 -20.59 -8.43
C LEU A 245 -14.03 -21.85 -8.90
N ASN A 246 -14.62 -23.04 -8.77
CA ASN A 246 -14.03 -24.28 -9.28
C ASN A 246 -13.99 -24.32 -10.82
N ALA A 247 -14.96 -23.71 -11.52
CA ALA A 247 -14.95 -23.60 -12.99
C ALA A 247 -13.93 -22.56 -13.50
N ARG A 248 -13.72 -21.47 -12.73
CA ARG A 248 -12.71 -20.43 -13.00
C ARG A 248 -11.28 -20.83 -12.62
N ARG A 249 -11.05 -21.95 -11.91
CA ARG A 249 -9.72 -22.32 -11.38
C ARG A 249 -8.74 -22.64 -12.50
N GLY A 250 -7.57 -21.99 -12.46
CA GLY A 250 -6.51 -22.16 -13.47
C GLY A 250 -6.78 -21.42 -14.79
N LYS A 251 -7.76 -20.51 -14.82
CA LYS A 251 -8.09 -19.65 -15.97
C LYS A 251 -7.93 -18.17 -15.60
N ASP A 252 -7.43 -17.36 -16.53
CA ASP A 252 -7.42 -15.90 -16.44
C ASP A 252 -8.28 -15.25 -17.55
N GLY A 253 -8.43 -13.93 -17.48
CA GLY A 253 -9.08 -13.12 -18.50
C GLY A 253 -10.44 -13.62 -18.98
N GLU A 254 -10.60 -13.63 -20.30
CA GLU A 254 -11.86 -13.96 -20.98
C GLU A 254 -12.22 -15.45 -20.82
N GLU A 255 -11.25 -16.38 -20.72
CA GLU A 255 -11.53 -17.81 -20.53
C GLU A 255 -12.15 -18.10 -19.14
N ALA A 256 -11.76 -17.32 -18.12
CA ALA A 256 -12.36 -17.40 -16.79
C ALA A 256 -13.78 -16.85 -16.76
N ASP A 257 -14.04 -15.76 -17.49
CA ASP A 257 -15.36 -15.13 -17.55
C ASP A 257 -16.36 -15.94 -18.41
N GLU A 258 -15.91 -16.62 -19.48
CA GLU A 258 -16.73 -17.61 -20.19
C GLU A 258 -17.08 -18.82 -19.30
N ALA A 259 -16.11 -19.35 -18.55
CA ALA A 259 -16.30 -20.48 -17.64
C ALA A 259 -17.22 -20.18 -16.42
N ASP A 260 -17.44 -18.90 -16.12
CA ASP A 260 -18.37 -18.38 -15.10
C ASP A 260 -19.82 -18.37 -15.63
N GLU A 261 -20.00 -18.06 -16.92
CA GLU A 261 -21.30 -17.98 -17.59
C GLU A 261 -21.86 -19.36 -18.01
N GLU A 262 -21.00 -20.37 -18.22
CA GLU A 262 -21.42 -21.76 -18.46
C GLU A 262 -22.04 -22.46 -17.22
N VAL A 263 -21.84 -21.93 -16.02
CA VAL A 263 -22.28 -22.57 -14.76
C VAL A 263 -23.75 -22.24 -14.45
N GLU A 264 -24.64 -23.19 -14.76
CA GLU A 264 -26.06 -23.15 -14.40
C GLU A 264 -26.24 -23.22 -12.87
N ILE A 265 -26.71 -22.13 -12.25
CA ILE A 265 -26.99 -22.01 -10.80
C ILE A 265 -28.34 -21.35 -10.53
N GLU A 266 -28.89 -21.58 -9.33
CA GLU A 266 -30.08 -20.90 -8.84
C GLU A 266 -29.73 -19.47 -8.39
N GLU A 267 -30.25 -18.48 -9.13
CA GLU A 267 -30.12 -17.04 -8.83
C GLU A 267 -31.48 -16.49 -8.34
N ILE A 268 -31.52 -15.96 -7.13
CA ILE A 268 -32.73 -15.40 -6.51
C ILE A 268 -32.75 -13.89 -6.72
N GLN A 269 -33.75 -13.39 -7.44
CA GLN A 269 -33.97 -11.95 -7.64
C GLN A 269 -34.45 -11.28 -6.35
N LEU A 270 -33.85 -10.12 -6.02
CA LEU A 270 -34.13 -9.34 -4.80
C LEU A 270 -34.85 -8.01 -5.05
N SER A 271 -34.74 -7.43 -6.24
CA SER A 271 -35.41 -6.18 -6.64
C SER A 271 -36.08 -6.32 -8.01
N ASP A 272 -37.12 -5.52 -8.25
CA ASP A 272 -37.83 -5.43 -9.54
C ASP A 272 -37.93 -3.99 -10.10
N ASP A 273 -37.40 -3.00 -9.38
CA ASP A 273 -37.47 -1.56 -9.68
C ASP A 273 -36.23 -0.97 -10.39
N GLY A 274 -35.23 -1.79 -10.71
CA GLY A 274 -33.99 -1.35 -11.38
C GLY A 274 -34.18 -0.99 -12.87
N GLU A 275 -33.83 0.25 -13.25
CA GLU A 275 -33.88 0.77 -14.64
C GLU A 275 -32.50 1.22 -15.16
N GLU A 276 -32.33 1.47 -16.47
CA GLU A 276 -31.02 1.80 -17.07
C GLU A 276 -30.33 3.05 -16.47
N HIS A 277 -31.12 4.00 -15.96
CA HIS A 277 -30.65 5.22 -15.30
C HIS A 277 -30.77 5.18 -13.77
N PHE A 278 -31.41 4.14 -13.23
CA PHE A 278 -31.61 3.88 -11.80
C PHE A 278 -31.24 2.42 -11.50
N SER A 279 -30.05 2.03 -11.95
CA SER A 279 -29.55 0.66 -11.97
C SER A 279 -28.81 0.35 -10.67
N TYR A 280 -29.03 -0.84 -10.11
CA TYR A 280 -28.24 -1.33 -8.98
C TYR A 280 -26.81 -1.73 -9.37
N ALA A 281 -26.58 -2.10 -10.64
CA ALA A 281 -25.25 -2.38 -11.18
C ALA A 281 -24.41 -1.10 -11.32
N VAL A 282 -23.13 -1.20 -10.98
CA VAL A 282 -22.09 -0.20 -11.31
C VAL A 282 -22.05 0.01 -12.84
N ARG A 283 -22.12 1.28 -13.27
CA ARG A 283 -22.09 1.67 -14.68
C ARG A 283 -20.70 2.17 -15.06
N ASP A 284 -20.00 1.40 -15.89
CA ASP A 284 -18.71 1.81 -16.45
C ASP A 284 -18.84 3.01 -17.41
N ARG A 285 -17.84 3.89 -17.35
CA ARG A 285 -17.82 5.14 -18.11
C ARG A 285 -16.99 5.02 -19.39
N GLY A 286 -17.57 4.40 -20.41
CA GLY A 286 -16.97 4.34 -21.74
C GLY A 286 -17.71 3.49 -22.77
N ASP A 287 -18.62 2.62 -22.34
CA ASP A 287 -19.26 1.64 -23.23
C ASP A 287 -20.08 2.28 -24.37
N THR A 288 -19.96 1.69 -25.56
CA THR A 288 -20.90 1.91 -26.67
C THR A 288 -22.25 1.25 -26.38
N ASP A 289 -23.27 1.60 -27.15
CA ASP A 289 -24.62 1.04 -26.99
C ASP A 289 -24.61 -0.48 -27.29
N ASP A 290 -23.84 -0.91 -28.29
CA ASP A 290 -23.70 -2.33 -28.67
C ASP A 290 -23.12 -3.17 -27.53
N LYS A 291 -22.03 -2.71 -26.89
CA LYS A 291 -21.41 -3.37 -25.73
C LYS A 291 -22.33 -3.43 -24.52
N ARG A 292 -23.25 -2.47 -24.36
CA ARG A 292 -24.27 -2.49 -23.30
C ARG A 292 -25.40 -3.48 -23.58
N MET A 293 -25.69 -3.77 -24.85
CA MET A 293 -26.65 -4.81 -25.26
C MET A 293 -26.03 -6.21 -25.12
N GLU A 294 -24.79 -6.39 -25.57
CA GLU A 294 -24.00 -7.63 -25.41
C GLU A 294 -23.83 -8.00 -23.94
N ASN A 295 -23.32 -7.08 -23.12
CA ASN A 295 -23.10 -7.30 -21.70
C ASN A 295 -24.35 -7.03 -20.85
N LYS A 296 -25.57 -7.08 -21.40
CA LYS A 296 -26.79 -6.70 -20.66
C LYS A 296 -27.10 -7.66 -19.52
N ASP A 297 -27.09 -8.96 -19.82
CA ASP A 297 -27.57 -10.03 -18.94
C ASP A 297 -26.43 -10.81 -18.28
N LYS A 298 -25.18 -10.30 -18.39
CA LYS A 298 -24.02 -10.73 -17.59
C LYS A 298 -24.12 -10.22 -16.15
N ARG A 299 -23.45 -10.91 -15.21
CA ARG A 299 -23.36 -10.54 -13.79
C ARG A 299 -22.47 -9.31 -13.60
N LYS A 300 -22.86 -8.38 -12.73
CA LYS A 300 -22.20 -7.09 -12.50
C LYS A 300 -22.10 -6.76 -11.01
N ARG A 301 -21.16 -5.88 -10.69
CA ARG A 301 -20.91 -5.39 -9.33
C ARG A 301 -21.96 -4.38 -8.87
#